data_AF-A0A1X2GJ37-F1
#
_entry.id   AF-A0A1X2GJ37-F1
#
_cell.length_a   1.000
_cell.length_b   1.000
_cell.length_c   1.000
_cell.angle_alpha   90.00
_cell.angle_beta   90.00
_cell.angle_gamma   90.00
#
_symmetry.space_group_name_H-M   'P 1'
#
loop_
_entity.id
_entity.type
_entity.pdbx_description
1 polymer ?
#
loop_
_entity_poly.entity_id
_entity_poly.type
_entity_poly.pdbx_seq_one_letter_code
_entity_poly.pdbx_strand_id
1 'polypeptide(L)'
;MPPPPKRSYRLYVDIMAFVKQQKNKAYYKRYQVKYRRRREGKTDYYARKRLVVQAKNKYNSPKYRLVVRITNRDVICQIVYAKLQGDFVLAAAYSHELPRYGVKGGLTNWSAAYCTGLLLARRVLNKLGLDEKYQGVEEADGVVGLTEANEEGPRPFKAFLDVGLARTSTGARVFGAMKGASDGGLLIPHSGNRFPGYDIETKTNDDELLRNYIFGVHVAEYMEYLEEEDEERYKKIFAGFIKNGVTSDAIEDMYTEAHEAIRADPTHKPVAKKEVKKYTGLKKALNKKQREARVAAKIAAFEQSQQ
;
A
#
# COMPACT_ATOMS: atom_id res chain seq x y z
N MET A 1 -76.48 5.05 -26.93
CA MET A 1 -75.62 5.74 -25.95
C MET A 1 -74.17 5.43 -26.29
N PRO A 2 -73.32 6.43 -26.56
CA PRO A 2 -71.91 6.20 -26.88
C PRO A 2 -71.12 5.77 -25.62
N PRO A 3 -70.02 5.02 -25.77
CA PRO A 3 -69.19 4.61 -24.63
C PRO A 3 -68.48 5.83 -24.00
N PRO A 4 -68.15 5.78 -22.70
CA PRO A 4 -67.54 6.91 -22.01
C PRO A 4 -66.13 7.21 -22.54
N PRO A 5 -65.68 8.47 -22.46
CA PRO A 5 -64.39 8.89 -23.00
C PRO A 5 -63.24 8.22 -22.23
N LYS A 6 -62.27 7.69 -22.97
CA LYS A 6 -61.02 7.14 -22.43
C LYS A 6 -60.36 8.21 -21.56
N ARG A 7 -60.16 7.93 -20.27
CA ARG A 7 -59.31 8.73 -19.37
C ARG A 7 -57.97 8.96 -20.06
N SER A 8 -57.68 10.22 -20.38
CA SER A 8 -56.37 10.63 -20.85
C SER A 8 -55.36 10.27 -19.77
N TYR A 9 -54.50 9.31 -20.08
CA TYR A 9 -53.30 9.10 -19.30
C TYR A 9 -52.56 10.42 -19.29
N ARG A 10 -52.41 11.00 -18.10
CA ARG A 10 -51.53 12.14 -17.83
C ARG A 10 -50.16 11.69 -18.33
N LEU A 11 -49.83 12.07 -19.56
CA LEU A 11 -48.49 12.03 -20.10
C LEU A 11 -47.67 12.77 -19.05
N TYR A 12 -46.90 12.02 -18.26
CA TYR A 12 -45.68 12.56 -17.73
C TYR A 12 -44.96 13.06 -18.98
N VAL A 13 -44.95 14.38 -19.14
CA VAL A 13 -44.12 15.06 -20.12
C VAL A 13 -42.71 14.71 -19.66
N ASP A 14 -42.26 13.56 -20.13
CA ASP A 14 -40.86 13.20 -20.21
C ASP A 14 -40.26 14.38 -20.95
N ILE A 15 -39.55 15.24 -20.20
CA ILE A 15 -38.72 16.27 -20.78
C ILE A 15 -37.79 15.49 -21.70
N MET A 16 -38.15 15.41 -22.98
CA MET A 16 -37.41 14.68 -23.98
C MET A 16 -36.01 15.27 -23.98
N ALA A 17 -35.10 14.61 -23.29
CA ALA A 17 -33.70 14.93 -23.40
C ALA A 17 -33.30 14.61 -24.85
N PHE A 18 -33.26 15.65 -25.71
CA PHE A 18 -32.83 15.60 -27.11
C PHE A 18 -31.34 15.22 -27.28
N VAL A 19 -30.78 14.44 -26.36
CA VAL A 19 -29.39 14.01 -26.35
C VAL A 19 -29.31 12.60 -26.89
N LYS A 20 -28.65 12.45 -28.04
CA LYS A 20 -28.36 11.14 -28.65
C LYS A 20 -27.71 10.20 -27.62
N GLN A 21 -28.34 9.05 -27.36
CA GLN A 21 -27.80 8.06 -26.44
C GLN A 21 -26.48 7.48 -26.97
N GLN A 22 -25.37 7.87 -26.33
CA GLN A 22 -24.02 7.44 -26.73
C GLN A 22 -23.73 5.98 -26.35
N LYS A 23 -24.13 5.55 -25.16
CA LYS A 23 -23.95 4.17 -24.67
C LYS A 23 -25.08 3.26 -25.15
N ASN A 24 -25.17 3.06 -26.46
CA ASN A 24 -26.19 2.24 -27.09
C ASN A 24 -25.76 0.77 -27.27
N LYS A 25 -26.65 -0.07 -27.82
CA LYS A 25 -26.36 -1.50 -28.10
C LYS A 25 -25.12 -1.68 -28.99
N ALA A 26 -24.92 -0.80 -29.98
CA ALA A 26 -23.78 -0.85 -30.90
C ALA A 26 -22.45 -0.48 -30.22
N TYR A 27 -22.48 0.38 -29.20
CA TYR A 27 -21.33 0.70 -28.36
C TYR A 27 -20.87 -0.53 -27.57
N TYR A 28 -21.78 -1.15 -26.80
CA TYR A 28 -21.42 -2.29 -25.95
C TYR A 28 -20.97 -3.53 -26.74
N LYS A 29 -21.51 -3.74 -27.95
CA LYS A 29 -21.05 -4.83 -28.84
C LYS A 29 -19.57 -4.72 -29.24
N ARG A 30 -19.01 -3.50 -29.28
CA ARG A 30 -17.61 -3.23 -29.70
C ARG A 30 -16.73 -2.74 -28.56
N TYR A 31 -17.29 -2.63 -27.35
CA TYR A 31 -16.57 -2.08 -26.21
C TYR A 31 -15.54 -3.08 -25.69
N GLN A 32 -14.27 -2.83 -25.99
CA GLN A 32 -13.17 -3.63 -25.46
C GLN A 32 -12.83 -3.17 -24.03
N VAL A 33 -13.13 -4.03 -23.06
CA VAL A 33 -12.79 -3.77 -21.66
C VAL A 33 -11.27 -3.77 -21.46
N LYS A 34 -10.77 -2.80 -20.70
CA LYS A 34 -9.37 -2.85 -20.22
C LYS A 34 -9.20 -3.99 -19.21
N TYR A 35 -7.94 -4.39 -18.97
CA TYR A 35 -7.61 -5.42 -17.99
C TYR A 35 -8.24 -5.13 -16.62
N ARG A 36 -8.65 -6.19 -15.90
CA ARG A 36 -9.37 -6.08 -14.61
C ARG A 36 -8.69 -5.11 -13.63
N ARG A 37 -7.38 -5.26 -13.37
CA ARG A 37 -6.64 -4.40 -12.43
C ARG A 37 -6.48 -2.95 -12.90
N ARG A 38 -6.56 -2.71 -14.21
CA ARG A 38 -6.57 -1.35 -14.78
C ARG A 38 -7.93 -0.68 -14.55
N ARG A 39 -9.03 -1.43 -14.72
CA ARG A 39 -10.39 -0.96 -14.41
C ARG A 39 -10.59 -0.70 -12.92
N GLU A 40 -9.96 -1.49 -12.05
CA GLU A 40 -9.93 -1.25 -10.60
C GLU A 40 -8.98 -0.11 -10.19
N GLY A 41 -8.19 0.46 -11.11
CA GLY A 41 -7.25 1.53 -10.80
C GLY A 41 -6.11 1.12 -9.86
N LYS A 42 -5.68 -0.15 -9.88
CA LYS A 42 -4.67 -0.69 -8.93
C LYS A 42 -3.31 -0.97 -9.56
N THR A 43 -3.19 -0.92 -10.88
CA THR A 43 -1.96 -1.32 -11.56
C THR A 43 -1.76 -0.52 -12.83
N ASP A 44 -0.59 0.10 -12.93
CA ASP A 44 -0.04 0.53 -14.20
C ASP A 44 0.69 -0.65 -14.88
N TYR A 45 0.14 -1.11 -16.00
CA TYR A 45 0.72 -2.20 -16.78
C TYR A 45 1.97 -1.76 -17.56
N TYR A 46 2.13 -0.45 -17.83
CA TYR A 46 3.29 0.08 -18.52
C TYR A 46 4.55 0.02 -17.64
N ALA A 47 4.44 0.49 -16.39
CA ALA A 47 5.49 0.31 -15.38
C ALA A 47 5.72 -1.18 -15.07
N ARG A 48 4.64 -1.96 -14.83
CA ARG A 48 4.75 -3.39 -14.51
C ARG A 48 5.50 -4.19 -15.57
N LYS A 49 5.26 -3.95 -16.85
CA LYS A 49 5.97 -4.63 -17.96
C LYS A 49 7.49 -4.51 -17.79
N ARG A 50 8.00 -3.31 -17.46
CA ARG A 50 9.44 -3.05 -17.32
C ARG A 50 10.03 -3.61 -16.03
N LEU A 51 9.25 -3.57 -14.95
CA LEU A 51 9.66 -4.09 -13.66
C LEU A 51 9.71 -5.62 -13.63
N VAL A 52 8.80 -6.30 -14.34
CA VAL A 52 8.66 -7.77 -14.30
C VAL A 52 9.51 -8.50 -15.33
N VAL A 53 9.63 -7.96 -16.55
CA VAL A 53 10.32 -8.67 -17.64
C VAL A 53 11.80 -8.82 -17.29
N GLN A 54 12.26 -10.09 -17.33
CA GLN A 54 13.65 -10.48 -17.13
C GLN A 54 14.35 -10.64 -18.49
N ALA A 55 15.66 -10.40 -18.51
CA ALA A 55 16.49 -10.69 -19.68
C ALA A 55 16.44 -12.19 -20.02
N LYS A 56 16.26 -12.51 -21.30
CA LYS A 56 16.01 -13.89 -21.75
C LYS A 56 17.18 -14.83 -21.50
N ASN A 57 18.40 -14.30 -21.53
CA ASN A 57 19.62 -15.03 -21.20
C ASN A 57 19.76 -15.42 -19.71
N LYS A 58 18.88 -14.92 -18.83
CA LYS A 58 18.85 -15.30 -17.41
C LYS A 58 17.84 -16.42 -17.12
N TYR A 59 17.15 -16.91 -18.15
CA TYR A 59 16.21 -18.04 -18.11
C TYR A 59 15.21 -17.94 -16.93
N ASN A 60 15.30 -18.85 -15.97
CA ASN A 60 14.39 -18.95 -14.82
C ASN A 60 14.75 -18.04 -13.64
N SER A 61 15.80 -17.22 -13.75
CA SER A 61 16.23 -16.34 -12.67
C SER A 61 15.14 -15.30 -12.36
N PRO A 62 14.55 -15.30 -11.16
CA PRO A 62 13.48 -14.36 -10.81
C PRO A 62 14.00 -12.93 -10.76
N LYS A 63 13.16 -11.98 -11.18
CA LYS A 63 13.39 -10.54 -11.00
C LYS A 63 12.61 -10.08 -9.78
N TYR A 64 13.31 -9.88 -8.66
CA TYR A 64 12.71 -9.49 -7.39
C TYR A 64 12.38 -8.00 -7.36
N ARG A 65 11.23 -7.68 -6.78
CA ARG A 65 10.74 -6.32 -6.64
C ARG A 65 10.36 -6.07 -5.18
N LEU A 66 10.77 -4.92 -4.66
CA LEU A 66 10.28 -4.38 -3.40
C LEU A 66 8.98 -3.62 -3.69
N VAL A 67 7.85 -4.25 -3.40
CA VAL A 67 6.53 -3.65 -3.53
C VAL A 67 6.22 -2.89 -2.25
N VAL A 68 6.13 -1.56 -2.34
CA VAL A 68 5.74 -0.69 -1.22
C VAL A 68 4.36 -0.11 -1.50
N ARG A 69 3.41 -0.30 -0.59
CA ARG A 69 2.06 0.28 -0.67
C ARG A 69 1.69 0.90 0.65
N ILE A 70 1.29 2.17 0.62
CA ILE A 70 0.81 2.89 1.78
C ILE A 70 -0.70 2.99 1.66
N THR A 71 -1.40 2.42 2.63
CA THR A 71 -2.84 2.56 2.81
C THR A 71 -3.13 3.70 3.79
N ASN A 72 -4.40 3.97 4.11
CA ASN A 72 -4.74 5.03 5.05
C ASN A 72 -4.18 4.82 6.46
N ARG A 73 -3.91 3.57 6.86
CA ARG A 73 -3.52 3.22 8.25
C ARG A 73 -2.42 2.16 8.34
N ASP A 74 -1.86 1.73 7.22
CA ASP A 74 -0.84 0.67 7.20
C ASP A 74 0.13 0.86 6.04
N VAL A 75 1.41 0.60 6.29
CA VAL A 75 2.46 0.45 5.28
C VAL A 75 2.70 -1.04 5.02
N ILE A 76 2.69 -1.40 3.75
CA ILE A 76 2.87 -2.77 3.27
C ILE A 76 4.15 -2.83 2.45
N CYS A 77 5.12 -3.62 2.90
CA CYS A 77 6.36 -3.89 2.17
C CYS A 77 6.47 -5.39 1.87
N GLN A 78 6.72 -5.74 0.59
CA GLN A 78 6.83 -7.14 0.17
C GLN A 78 7.94 -7.32 -0.86
N ILE A 79 8.72 -8.41 -0.75
CA ILE A 79 9.60 -8.85 -1.84
C ILE A 79 8.82 -9.84 -2.72
N VAL A 80 8.65 -9.49 -3.99
CA VAL A 80 7.77 -10.20 -4.92
C VAL A 80 8.47 -10.46 -6.25
N TYR A 81 8.29 -11.64 -6.82
CA TYR A 81 8.72 -11.97 -8.18
C TYR A 81 7.56 -12.60 -8.96
N ALA A 82 7.58 -12.51 -10.28
CA ALA A 82 6.48 -12.95 -11.12
C ALA A 82 6.67 -14.40 -11.61
N LYS A 83 5.59 -15.17 -11.65
CA LYS A 83 5.45 -16.43 -12.40
C LYS A 83 4.21 -16.35 -13.29
N LEU A 84 4.03 -17.34 -14.17
CA LEU A 84 2.88 -17.41 -15.09
C LEU A 84 1.53 -17.51 -14.36
N GLN A 85 1.48 -18.27 -13.25
CA GLN A 85 0.28 -18.42 -12.44
C GLN A 85 -0.10 -17.14 -11.67
N GLY A 86 0.90 -16.32 -11.34
CA GLY A 86 0.74 -15.14 -10.50
C GLY A 86 2.07 -14.69 -9.90
N ASP A 87 2.00 -13.61 -9.11
CA ASP A 87 3.14 -13.11 -8.36
C ASP A 87 3.33 -13.93 -7.08
N PHE A 88 4.58 -14.32 -6.79
CA PHE A 88 4.96 -15.06 -5.60
C PHE A 88 5.66 -14.11 -4.63
N VAL A 89 5.21 -14.13 -3.38
CA VAL A 89 5.77 -13.32 -2.29
C VAL A 89 6.86 -14.13 -1.59
N LEU A 90 8.09 -13.61 -1.57
CA LEU A 90 9.21 -14.23 -0.88
C LEU A 90 9.12 -13.98 0.63
N ALA A 91 8.88 -12.73 1.00
CA ALA A 91 8.64 -12.26 2.36
C ALA A 91 7.77 -10.99 2.33
N ALA A 92 7.09 -10.73 3.43
CA ALA A 92 6.27 -9.55 3.65
C ALA A 92 6.53 -9.00 5.05
N ALA A 93 6.38 -7.69 5.22
CA ALA A 93 6.37 -6.98 6.49
C ALA A 93 5.32 -5.87 6.43
N TYR A 94 4.69 -5.62 7.57
CA TYR A 94 3.61 -4.64 7.70
C TYR A 94 3.85 -3.70 8.88
N SER A 95 3.36 -2.46 8.78
CA SER A 95 3.53 -1.49 9.87
C SER A 95 2.75 -1.86 11.13
N HIS A 96 1.64 -2.59 11.00
CA HIS A 96 0.91 -3.13 12.14
C HIS A 96 1.67 -4.22 12.93
N GLU A 97 2.82 -4.68 12.44
CA GLU A 97 3.75 -5.54 13.21
C GLU A 97 4.68 -4.71 14.11
N LEU A 98 4.90 -3.42 13.81
CA LEU A 98 5.85 -2.55 14.52
C LEU A 98 5.57 -2.35 16.02
N PRO A 99 4.32 -2.40 16.53
CA PRO A 99 4.08 -2.36 17.98
C PRO A 99 4.78 -3.47 18.76
N ARG A 100 5.08 -4.62 18.14
CA ARG A 100 5.91 -5.67 18.77
C ARG A 100 7.35 -5.22 19.02
N TYR A 101 7.83 -4.27 18.23
CA TYR A 101 9.18 -3.74 18.24
C TYR A 101 9.24 -2.37 18.95
N GLY A 102 8.24 -2.00 19.75
CA GLY A 102 8.28 -0.76 20.53
C GLY A 102 7.59 0.46 19.91
N VAL A 103 7.25 0.45 18.61
CA VAL A 103 6.56 1.58 17.95
C VAL A 103 5.07 1.58 18.29
N LYS A 104 4.69 2.37 19.30
CA LYS A 104 3.31 2.38 19.85
C LYS A 104 2.34 3.29 19.09
N GLY A 105 2.84 4.22 18.27
CA GLY A 105 2.03 5.22 17.55
C GLY A 105 2.52 5.49 16.14
N GLY A 106 1.72 6.21 15.33
CA GLY A 106 2.22 6.77 14.07
C GLY A 106 2.58 5.78 12.95
N LEU A 107 1.91 4.63 12.84
CA LEU A 107 2.29 3.52 11.94
C LEU A 107 2.36 3.82 10.42
N THR A 108 1.98 5.03 9.99
CA THR A 108 2.06 5.44 8.58
C THR A 108 2.93 6.66 8.32
N ASN A 109 3.70 7.14 9.30
CA ASN A 109 4.63 8.25 9.09
C ASN A 109 5.87 7.79 8.29
N TRP A 110 6.83 8.68 8.10
CA TRP A 110 8.05 8.39 7.34
C TRP A 110 8.93 7.37 8.09
N SER A 111 9.10 7.55 9.40
CA SER A 111 9.84 6.66 10.30
C SER A 111 9.28 5.24 10.31
N ALA A 112 7.97 5.07 10.46
CA ALA A 112 7.33 3.75 10.37
C ALA A 112 7.52 3.11 8.99
N ALA A 113 7.50 3.88 7.91
CA ALA A 113 7.81 3.36 6.59
C ALA A 113 9.27 2.85 6.53
N TYR A 114 10.23 3.61 7.07
CA TYR A 114 11.62 3.18 7.23
C TYR A 114 11.73 1.87 8.03
N CYS A 115 11.15 1.79 9.23
CA CYS A 115 11.17 0.59 10.06
C CYS A 115 10.56 -0.62 9.34
N THR A 116 9.45 -0.46 8.60
CA THR A 116 8.87 -1.57 7.82
C THR A 116 9.79 -2.05 6.69
N GLY A 117 10.53 -1.14 6.06
CA GLY A 117 11.56 -1.48 5.07
C GLY A 117 12.69 -2.27 5.70
N LEU A 118 13.22 -1.79 6.83
CA LEU A 118 14.27 -2.44 7.61
C LEU A 118 13.85 -3.85 8.06
N LEU A 119 12.63 -3.97 8.61
CA LEU A 119 12.08 -5.26 9.03
C LEU A 119 11.98 -6.26 7.88
N LEU A 120 11.52 -5.80 6.70
CA LEU A 120 11.47 -6.66 5.52
C LEU A 120 12.87 -7.09 5.08
N ALA A 121 13.85 -6.18 5.07
CA ALA A 121 15.22 -6.46 4.68
C ALA A 121 15.85 -7.53 5.57
N ARG A 122 15.84 -7.32 6.90
CA ARG A 122 16.37 -8.29 7.87
C ARG A 122 15.66 -9.64 7.78
N ARG A 123 14.34 -9.65 7.58
CA ARG A 123 13.54 -10.88 7.41
C ARG A 123 13.90 -11.65 6.14
N VAL A 124 14.18 -10.95 5.04
CA VAL A 124 14.60 -11.57 3.77
C VAL A 124 16.00 -12.15 3.89
N LEU A 125 16.94 -11.38 4.45
CA LEU A 125 18.33 -11.82 4.60
C LEU A 125 18.46 -13.00 5.56
N ASN A 126 17.78 -12.96 6.70
CA ASN A 126 17.74 -14.09 7.65
C ASN A 126 17.16 -15.35 7.00
N LYS A 127 16.06 -15.22 6.24
CA LYS A 127 15.47 -16.36 5.51
C LYS A 127 16.39 -16.94 4.43
N LEU A 128 17.33 -16.15 3.90
CA LEU A 128 18.28 -16.57 2.87
C LEU A 128 19.67 -16.93 3.44
N GLY A 129 19.89 -16.80 4.75
CA GLY A 129 21.20 -17.01 5.39
C GLY A 129 22.27 -15.99 4.97
N LEU A 130 21.87 -14.74 4.75
CA LEU A 130 22.74 -13.63 4.33
C LEU A 130 22.79 -12.49 5.35
N ASP A 131 22.16 -12.66 6.51
CA ASP A 131 22.00 -11.66 7.56
C ASP A 131 23.30 -11.26 8.26
N GLU A 132 24.23 -12.20 8.46
CA GLU A 132 25.56 -11.92 9.02
C GLU A 132 26.48 -11.23 8.02
N LYS A 133 26.39 -11.59 6.73
CA LYS A 133 27.28 -11.07 5.67
C LYS A 133 26.92 -9.65 5.23
N TYR A 134 25.63 -9.34 5.26
CA TYR A 134 25.08 -8.06 4.84
C TYR A 134 24.25 -7.47 5.98
N GLN A 135 24.95 -6.95 7.00
CA GLN A 135 24.30 -6.27 8.13
C GLN A 135 23.69 -4.93 7.71
N GLY A 136 24.30 -4.28 6.72
CA GLY A 136 23.89 -2.98 6.20
C GLY A 136 24.48 -1.86 7.03
N VAL A 137 23.75 -0.75 7.15
CA VAL A 137 24.15 0.39 8.00
C VAL A 137 23.55 0.14 9.39
N GLU A 138 24.37 0.04 10.43
CA GLU A 138 23.92 -0.24 11.80
C GLU A 138 23.27 0.99 12.44
N GLU A 139 23.96 2.12 12.37
CA GLU A 139 23.47 3.41 12.87
C GLU A 139 22.98 4.26 11.70
N ALA A 140 21.69 4.59 11.71
CA ALA A 140 21.08 5.33 10.62
C ALA A 140 21.55 6.80 10.63
N ASP A 141 22.69 7.09 10.00
CA ASP A 141 23.31 8.41 9.89
C ASP A 141 22.64 9.33 8.84
N GLY A 142 21.73 8.78 8.02
CA GLY A 142 21.09 9.50 6.93
C GLY A 142 21.87 9.47 5.62
N VAL A 143 23.11 8.97 5.60
CA VAL A 143 23.95 8.98 4.40
C VAL A 143 23.41 8.05 3.34
N VAL A 144 23.32 8.55 2.09
CA VAL A 144 22.81 7.77 0.96
C VAL A 144 23.89 6.83 0.41
N GLY A 145 23.96 5.62 0.98
CA GLY A 145 24.80 4.53 0.50
C GLY A 145 24.03 3.38 -0.16
N LEU A 146 24.76 2.58 -0.95
CA LEU A 146 24.30 1.28 -1.46
C LEU A 146 25.11 0.16 -0.80
N THR A 147 24.47 -0.97 -0.52
CA THR A 147 25.18 -2.15 -0.04
C THR A 147 26.10 -2.70 -1.14
N GLU A 148 27.41 -2.64 -0.90
CA GLU A 148 28.41 -3.13 -1.84
C GLU A 148 28.53 -4.67 -1.81
N ALA A 149 29.15 -5.23 -2.85
CA ALA A 149 29.41 -6.66 -2.89
C ALA A 149 30.61 -6.99 -2.01
N ASN A 150 30.56 -8.14 -1.34
CA ASN A 150 31.70 -8.66 -0.61
C ASN A 150 32.61 -9.37 -1.61
N GLU A 151 33.92 -9.13 -1.55
CA GLU A 151 34.91 -9.69 -2.49
C GLU A 151 34.98 -11.22 -2.41
N GLU A 152 34.82 -11.80 -1.21
CA GLU A 152 34.94 -13.24 -0.96
C GLU A 152 33.58 -13.93 -0.71
N GLY A 153 32.47 -13.22 -0.96
CA GLY A 153 31.12 -13.66 -0.56
C GLY A 153 30.08 -13.76 -1.69
N PRO A 154 28.90 -14.36 -1.41
CA PRO A 154 27.75 -14.27 -2.30
C PRO A 154 27.36 -12.81 -2.48
N ARG A 155 27.01 -12.41 -3.70
CA ARG A 155 26.55 -11.03 -3.99
C ARG A 155 25.31 -10.64 -3.17
N PRO A 156 25.13 -9.35 -2.84
CA PRO A 156 24.00 -8.89 -2.04
C PRO A 156 22.67 -9.13 -2.76
N PHE A 157 21.61 -9.37 -1.98
CA PHE A 157 20.29 -9.62 -2.53
C PHE A 157 19.76 -8.37 -3.24
N LYS A 158 19.56 -8.47 -4.55
CA LYS A 158 19.11 -7.34 -5.38
C LYS A 158 17.60 -7.32 -5.56
N ALA A 159 16.97 -6.20 -5.24
CA ALA A 159 15.55 -5.94 -5.49
C ALA A 159 15.32 -4.57 -6.16
N PHE A 160 14.25 -4.46 -6.93
CA PHE A 160 13.86 -3.19 -7.59
C PHE A 160 12.61 -2.59 -6.95
N LEU A 161 12.61 -1.30 -6.66
CA LEU A 161 11.44 -0.63 -6.09
C LEU A 161 10.25 -0.65 -7.06
N ASP A 162 9.10 -1.11 -6.59
CA ASP A 162 7.80 -1.04 -7.27
C ASP A 162 6.89 -0.10 -6.48
N VAL A 163 6.79 1.14 -6.93
CA VAL A 163 5.95 2.20 -6.34
C VAL A 163 4.47 2.10 -6.72
N GLY A 164 4.14 1.28 -7.72
CA GLY A 164 2.78 1.15 -8.25
C GLY A 164 2.27 2.43 -8.89
N LEU A 165 1.26 3.04 -8.27
CA LEU A 165 0.61 4.27 -8.74
C LEU A 165 0.95 5.49 -7.87
N ALA A 166 1.81 5.31 -6.85
CA ALA A 166 2.25 6.42 -6.03
C ALA A 166 3.03 7.42 -6.87
N ARG A 167 2.77 8.71 -6.67
CA ARG A 167 3.56 9.78 -7.29
C ARG A 167 4.96 9.79 -6.67
N THR A 168 5.98 9.80 -7.52
CA THR A 168 7.39 9.84 -7.11
C THR A 168 7.84 11.28 -6.88
N SER A 169 7.33 11.91 -5.81
CA SER A 169 7.80 13.23 -5.34
C SER A 169 8.94 13.07 -4.33
N THR A 170 9.79 14.08 -4.24
CA THR A 170 10.83 14.17 -3.20
C THR A 170 10.17 14.19 -1.81
N GLY A 171 10.73 13.45 -0.84
CA GLY A 171 10.18 13.32 0.50
C GLY A 171 9.02 12.30 0.64
N ALA A 172 8.62 11.62 -0.44
CA ALA A 172 7.55 10.63 -0.34
C ALA A 172 7.95 9.44 0.55
N ARG A 173 7.06 9.06 1.48
CA ARG A 173 7.23 7.93 2.42
C ARG A 173 7.56 6.58 1.78
N VAL A 174 7.20 6.39 0.50
CA VAL A 174 7.57 5.19 -0.27
C VAL A 174 9.09 5.05 -0.36
N PHE A 175 9.82 6.16 -0.43
CA PHE A 175 11.28 6.18 -0.42
C PHE A 175 11.85 5.97 0.99
N GLY A 176 11.13 6.34 2.06
CA GLY A 176 11.51 5.96 3.43
C GLY A 176 11.58 4.44 3.62
N ALA A 177 10.56 3.72 3.15
CA ALA A 177 10.60 2.26 3.14
C ALA A 177 11.70 1.66 2.23
N MET A 178 12.04 2.34 1.14
CA MET A 178 13.18 1.95 0.29
C MET A 178 14.51 2.15 1.03
N LYS A 179 14.67 3.28 1.74
CA LYS A 179 15.88 3.61 2.50
C LYS A 179 16.09 2.62 3.64
N GLY A 180 15.06 2.34 4.44
CA GLY A 180 15.16 1.31 5.49
C GLY A 180 15.45 -0.08 4.95
N ALA A 181 14.91 -0.43 3.78
CA ALA A 181 15.24 -1.71 3.15
C ALA A 181 16.69 -1.77 2.61
N SER A 182 17.23 -0.63 2.16
CA SER A 182 18.63 -0.50 1.74
C SER A 182 19.58 -0.59 2.94
N ASP A 183 19.29 0.17 4.00
CA ASP A 183 20.08 0.20 5.22
C ASP A 183 20.03 -1.13 5.96
N GLY A 184 18.98 -1.92 5.78
CA GLY A 184 18.91 -3.30 6.27
C GLY A 184 19.75 -4.32 5.51
N GLY A 185 20.48 -3.91 4.46
CA GLY A 185 21.44 -4.74 3.72
C GLY A 185 20.95 -5.25 2.36
N LEU A 186 19.77 -4.83 1.87
CA LEU A 186 19.34 -5.19 0.51
C LEU A 186 19.96 -4.23 -0.51
N LEU A 187 20.44 -4.77 -1.62
CA LEU A 187 20.85 -3.95 -2.76
C LEU A 187 19.61 -3.47 -3.53
N ILE A 188 19.17 -2.25 -3.23
CA ILE A 188 18.12 -1.57 -3.99
C ILE A 188 18.76 -0.42 -4.77
N PRO A 189 18.88 -0.52 -6.11
CA PRO A 189 19.49 0.55 -6.88
C PRO A 189 18.64 1.84 -6.80
N HIS A 190 19.20 2.90 -6.22
CA HIS A 190 18.52 4.19 -6.05
C HIS A 190 19.53 5.35 -6.01
N SER A 191 19.01 6.58 -6.07
CA SER A 191 19.75 7.85 -5.95
C SER A 191 19.19 8.69 -4.81
N GLY A 192 19.97 9.63 -4.27
CA GLY A 192 19.57 10.48 -3.13
C GLY A 192 18.48 11.50 -3.44
N ASN A 193 18.29 11.87 -4.71
CA ASN A 193 17.43 12.96 -5.15
C ASN A 193 15.92 12.91 -4.81
N ARG A 194 15.44 11.82 -4.21
CA ARG A 194 14.03 11.66 -3.80
C ARG A 194 13.84 11.62 -2.30
N PHE A 195 14.91 11.69 -1.52
CA PHE A 195 14.83 11.75 -0.08
C PHE A 195 14.45 13.15 0.42
N PRO A 196 13.82 13.27 1.60
CA PRO A 196 13.74 14.56 2.27
C PRO A 196 15.16 15.11 2.48
N GLY A 197 15.34 16.42 2.33
CA GLY A 197 16.65 17.07 2.44
C GLY A 197 17.42 17.21 1.12
N TYR A 198 16.89 16.68 0.00
CA TYR A 198 17.49 16.94 -1.30
C TYR A 198 17.15 18.35 -1.81
N ASP A 199 18.19 19.15 -2.04
CA ASP A 199 18.07 20.44 -2.70
C ASP A 199 18.18 20.30 -4.22
N ILE A 200 17.21 20.84 -4.93
CA ILE A 200 17.13 20.79 -6.40
C ILE A 200 18.15 21.74 -7.04
N GLU A 201 18.45 22.87 -6.39
CA GLU A 201 19.32 23.91 -6.93
C GLU A 201 20.80 23.50 -6.82
N THR A 202 21.23 23.15 -5.62
CA THR A 202 22.62 22.74 -5.35
C THR A 202 22.88 21.27 -5.67
N LYS A 203 21.83 20.44 -5.84
CA LYS A 203 21.90 18.99 -6.09
C LYS A 203 22.63 18.21 -4.99
N THR A 204 22.60 18.73 -3.76
CA THR A 204 23.15 18.07 -2.57
C THR A 204 22.05 17.44 -1.73
N ASN A 205 22.41 16.47 -0.89
CA ASN A 205 21.51 15.95 0.15
C ASN A 205 21.95 16.51 1.49
N ASP A 206 20.98 16.92 2.29
CA ASP A 206 21.13 17.15 3.71
C ASP A 206 20.91 15.83 4.45
N ASP A 207 22.01 15.18 4.84
CA ASP A 207 22.01 13.89 5.52
C ASP A 207 21.44 14.00 6.95
N GLU A 208 21.62 15.15 7.60
CA GLU A 208 21.09 15.42 8.95
C GLU A 208 19.56 15.54 8.92
N LEU A 209 19.01 16.28 7.96
CA LEU A 209 17.56 16.34 7.78
C LEU A 209 16.97 14.97 7.41
N LEU A 210 17.66 14.18 6.58
CA LEU A 210 17.23 12.81 6.29
C LEU A 210 17.23 11.93 7.56
N ARG A 211 18.26 12.04 8.41
CA ARG A 211 18.32 11.39 9.72
C ARG A 211 17.12 11.80 10.59
N ASN A 212 16.80 13.10 10.66
CA ASN A 212 15.67 13.62 11.44
C ASN A 212 14.32 13.04 10.96
N TYR A 213 14.18 12.74 9.67
CA TYR A 213 13.02 12.02 9.15
C TYR A 213 13.00 10.54 9.50
N ILE A 214 14.16 9.87 9.56
CA ILE A 214 14.29 8.47 9.99
C ILE A 214 13.80 8.33 11.44
N PHE A 215 14.28 9.15 12.36
CA PHE A 215 13.96 9.08 13.78
C PHE A 215 12.69 9.84 14.19
N GLY A 216 12.03 10.51 13.25
CA GLY A 216 10.73 11.14 13.53
C GLY A 216 10.81 12.47 14.28
N VAL A 217 11.96 13.13 14.27
CA VAL A 217 12.19 14.45 14.89
C VAL A 217 11.18 15.48 14.36
N HIS A 218 10.89 15.49 13.06
CA HIS A 218 9.82 16.34 12.47
C HIS A 218 8.42 16.12 13.08
N VAL A 219 8.15 14.95 13.67
CA VAL A 219 6.90 14.69 14.40
C VAL A 219 7.01 15.19 15.83
N ALA A 220 8.18 15.04 16.46
CA ALA A 220 8.47 15.57 17.80
C ALA A 220 8.36 17.10 17.82
N GLU A 221 9.01 17.79 16.88
CA GLU A 221 8.93 19.24 16.69
C GLU A 221 7.47 19.71 16.50
N TYR A 222 6.66 18.94 15.74
CA TYR A 222 5.25 19.27 15.55
C TYR A 222 4.39 18.97 16.79
N MET A 223 4.82 18.03 17.64
CA MET A 223 4.19 17.78 18.93
C MET A 223 4.43 18.95 19.88
N GLU A 224 5.68 19.40 20.01
CA GLU A 224 6.07 20.55 20.85
C GLU A 224 5.36 21.83 20.41
N TYR A 225 5.43 22.14 19.11
CA TYR A 225 4.75 23.31 18.54
C TYR A 225 3.25 23.32 18.86
N LEU A 226 2.56 22.18 18.73
CA LEU A 226 1.13 22.12 19.03
C LEU A 226 0.82 22.15 20.53
N GLU A 227 1.72 21.65 21.37
CA GLU A 227 1.56 21.70 22.82
C GLU A 227 1.63 23.15 23.34
N GLU A 228 2.49 23.98 22.74
CA GLU A 228 2.62 25.40 23.07
C GLU A 228 1.50 26.27 22.48
N GLU A 229 1.11 26.03 21.21
CA GLU A 229 0.20 26.92 20.48
C GLU A 229 -1.29 26.53 20.59
N ASP A 230 -1.61 25.24 20.60
CA ASP A 230 -3.00 24.74 20.54
C ASP A 230 -3.14 23.35 21.20
N GLU A 231 -3.30 23.36 22.52
CA GLU A 231 -3.43 22.15 23.34
C GLU A 231 -4.65 21.28 22.93
N GLU A 232 -5.75 21.89 22.45
CA GLU A 232 -6.93 21.15 22.00
C GLU A 232 -6.62 20.33 20.74
N ARG A 233 -5.91 20.95 19.78
CA ARG A 233 -5.47 20.29 18.56
C ARG A 233 -4.41 19.23 18.84
N TYR A 234 -3.49 19.49 19.76
CA TYR A 234 -2.53 18.51 20.26
C TYR A 234 -3.24 17.25 20.78
N LYS A 235 -4.18 17.41 21.72
CA LYS A 235 -4.98 16.31 22.29
C LYS A 235 -5.73 15.51 21.22
N LYS A 236 -6.22 16.18 20.17
CA LYS A 236 -6.99 15.55 19.09
C LYS A 236 -6.12 14.76 18.12
N ILE A 237 -5.00 15.32 17.67
CA ILE A 237 -4.13 14.69 16.66
C ILE A 237 -3.29 13.58 17.30
N PHE A 238 -2.74 13.85 18.49
CA PHE A 238 -1.82 12.95 19.19
C PHE A 238 -2.49 12.10 20.26
N ALA A 239 -3.84 11.99 20.27
CA ALA A 239 -4.60 11.16 21.20
C ALA A 239 -4.04 9.73 21.36
N GLY A 240 -3.53 9.13 20.27
CA GLY A 240 -2.91 7.81 20.30
C GLY A 240 -1.55 7.78 21.02
N PHE A 241 -0.73 8.83 20.87
CA PHE A 241 0.55 8.98 21.56
C PHE A 241 0.33 9.24 23.06
N ILE A 242 -0.59 10.15 23.40
CA ILE A 242 -0.98 10.46 24.78
C ILE A 242 -1.48 9.20 25.50
N LYS A 243 -2.37 8.42 24.85
CA LYS A 243 -2.88 7.16 25.40
C LYS A 243 -1.77 6.14 25.72
N ASN A 244 -0.69 6.16 24.94
CA ASN A 244 0.43 5.23 25.07
C ASN A 244 1.60 5.81 25.88
N GLY A 245 1.46 7.03 26.42
CA GLY A 245 2.48 7.70 27.22
C GLY A 245 3.75 8.07 26.44
N VAL A 246 3.62 8.43 25.17
CA VAL A 246 4.76 8.83 24.32
C VAL A 246 4.78 10.36 24.19
N THR A 247 5.84 10.99 24.70
CA THR A 247 6.12 12.43 24.62
C THR A 247 7.00 12.76 23.39
N SER A 248 7.22 14.04 23.07
CA SER A 248 8.07 14.47 21.95
C SER A 248 9.50 13.95 22.09
N ASP A 249 10.11 14.16 23.26
CA ASP A 249 11.48 13.73 23.59
C ASP A 249 11.69 12.22 23.39
N ALA A 250 10.66 11.42 23.69
CA ALA A 250 10.74 9.96 23.63
C ALA A 250 10.62 9.37 22.21
N ILE A 251 10.33 10.18 21.19
CA ILE A 251 10.10 9.67 19.83
C ILE A 251 11.37 9.11 19.20
N GLU A 252 12.49 9.82 19.33
CA GLU A 252 13.77 9.40 18.76
C GLU A 252 14.22 8.08 19.40
N ASP A 253 14.21 8.00 20.73
CA ASP A 253 14.55 6.79 21.48
C ASP A 253 13.65 5.61 21.09
N MET A 254 12.33 5.84 20.96
CA MET A 254 11.39 4.80 20.53
C MET A 254 11.76 4.19 19.17
N TYR A 255 12.21 5.01 18.20
CA TYR A 255 12.62 4.49 16.90
C TYR A 255 14.00 3.86 16.92
N THR A 256 14.93 4.37 17.72
CA THR A 256 16.24 3.76 17.94
C THR A 256 16.10 2.35 18.52
N GLU A 257 15.35 2.21 19.61
CA GLU A 257 15.04 0.90 20.22
C GLU A 257 14.33 -0.03 19.23
N ALA A 258 13.43 0.51 18.40
CA ALA A 258 12.74 -0.28 17.38
C ALA A 258 13.69 -0.83 16.32
N HIS A 259 14.70 -0.06 15.89
CA HIS A 259 15.69 -0.53 14.93
C HIS A 259 16.52 -1.68 15.50
N GLU A 260 16.95 -1.56 16.76
CA GLU A 260 17.67 -2.62 17.48
C GLU A 260 16.81 -3.88 17.65
N ALA A 261 15.57 -3.72 18.12
CA ALA A 261 14.63 -4.82 18.30
C ALA A 261 14.31 -5.56 16.98
N ILE A 262 14.21 -4.82 15.86
CA ILE A 262 14.03 -5.40 14.52
C ILE A 262 15.24 -6.23 14.10
N ARG A 263 16.46 -5.74 14.37
CA ARG A 263 17.70 -6.47 14.04
C ARG A 263 17.85 -7.72 14.90
N ALA A 264 17.46 -7.65 16.18
CA ALA A 264 17.52 -8.77 17.10
C ALA A 264 16.56 -9.92 16.73
N ASP A 265 15.31 -9.62 16.37
CA ASP A 265 14.31 -10.66 16.02
C ASP A 265 13.43 -10.25 14.82
N PRO A 266 13.90 -10.39 13.57
CA PRO A 266 13.13 -10.03 12.38
C PRO A 266 12.05 -11.08 12.01
N THR A 267 11.91 -12.15 12.79
CA THR A 267 11.06 -13.28 12.45
C THR A 267 9.57 -12.91 12.47
N HIS A 268 8.81 -13.44 11.52
CA HIS A 268 7.36 -13.23 11.49
C HIS A 268 6.67 -14.15 12.50
N LYS A 269 5.98 -13.57 13.48
CA LYS A 269 5.13 -14.31 14.42
C LYS A 269 3.67 -14.21 13.95
N PRO A 270 3.07 -15.30 13.43
CA PRO A 270 1.70 -15.27 12.94
C PRO A 270 0.72 -15.10 14.09
N VAL A 271 -0.32 -14.28 13.89
CA VAL A 271 -1.39 -14.11 14.86
C VAL A 271 -2.26 -15.38 14.93
N ALA A 272 -2.66 -15.77 16.14
CA ALA A 272 -3.55 -16.91 16.35
C ALA A 272 -4.86 -16.74 15.55
N LYS A 273 -5.22 -17.78 14.80
CA LYS A 273 -6.47 -17.78 14.02
C LYS A 273 -7.66 -17.82 14.97
N LYS A 274 -8.47 -16.76 14.96
CA LYS A 274 -9.76 -16.75 15.66
C LYS A 274 -10.75 -17.62 14.89
N GLU A 275 -11.58 -18.39 15.60
CA GLU A 275 -12.68 -19.12 14.97
C GLU A 275 -13.70 -18.13 14.41
N VAL A 276 -13.85 -18.10 13.09
CA VAL A 276 -14.79 -17.20 12.41
C VAL A 276 -16.07 -17.96 12.10
N LYS A 277 -17.20 -17.51 12.65
CA LYS A 277 -18.53 -18.02 12.26
C LYS A 277 -18.77 -17.76 10.77
N LYS A 278 -19.21 -18.79 10.04
CA LYS A 278 -19.49 -18.68 8.60
C LYS A 278 -20.56 -17.61 8.38
N TYR A 279 -20.23 -16.56 7.63
CA TYR A 279 -21.18 -15.49 7.32
C TYR A 279 -22.31 -16.01 6.43
N THR A 280 -23.54 -16.00 6.95
CA THR A 280 -24.75 -16.53 6.27
C THR A 280 -25.56 -15.44 5.56
N GLY A 281 -25.20 -14.16 5.68
CA GLY A 281 -25.96 -13.02 5.16
C GLY A 281 -25.83 -12.74 3.66
N LEU A 282 -24.98 -13.49 2.93
CA LEU A 282 -24.86 -13.31 1.48
C LEU A 282 -26.14 -13.80 0.79
N LYS A 283 -26.85 -12.89 0.13
CA LYS A 283 -27.97 -13.24 -0.74
C LYS A 283 -27.45 -14.19 -1.82
N LYS A 284 -27.91 -15.45 -1.79
CA LYS A 284 -27.60 -16.43 -2.82
C LYS A 284 -28.22 -15.97 -4.14
N ALA A 285 -27.47 -16.12 -5.24
CA ALA A 285 -27.99 -15.83 -6.56
C ALA A 285 -29.22 -16.70 -6.84
N LEU A 286 -30.30 -16.09 -7.33
CA LEU A 286 -31.52 -16.81 -7.67
C LEU A 286 -31.23 -17.84 -8.76
N ASN A 287 -31.69 -19.06 -8.55
CA ASN A 287 -31.60 -20.08 -9.58
C ASN A 287 -32.56 -19.74 -10.75
N LYS A 288 -32.47 -20.51 -11.85
CA LYS A 288 -33.31 -20.27 -13.04
C LYS A 288 -34.81 -20.36 -12.71
N LYS A 289 -35.23 -21.42 -12.00
CA LYS A 289 -36.63 -21.66 -11.60
C LYS A 289 -37.21 -20.51 -10.77
N GLN A 290 -36.46 -20.01 -9.79
CA GLN A 290 -36.86 -18.88 -8.95
C GLN A 290 -36.98 -17.59 -9.75
N ARG A 291 -36.11 -17.37 -10.75
CA ARG A 291 -36.22 -16.22 -11.66
C ARG A 291 -37.46 -16.30 -12.53
N GLU A 292 -37.72 -17.46 -13.12
CA GLU A 292 -38.90 -17.70 -13.97
C GLU A 292 -40.20 -17.56 -13.18
N ALA A 293 -40.29 -18.17 -11.99
CA ALA A 293 -41.43 -18.03 -11.10
C ALA A 293 -41.68 -16.57 -10.72
N ARG A 294 -40.62 -15.80 -10.46
CA ARG A 294 -40.74 -14.37 -10.13
C ARG A 294 -41.22 -13.53 -11.32
N VAL A 295 -40.84 -13.90 -12.55
CA VAL A 295 -41.34 -13.24 -13.77
C VAL A 295 -42.83 -13.56 -13.96
N ALA A 296 -43.23 -14.83 -13.87
CA ALA A 296 -44.62 -15.25 -13.99
C ALA A 296 -45.52 -14.58 -12.94
N ALA A 297 -45.09 -14.57 -11.67
CA ALA A 297 -45.83 -13.92 -10.59
C ALA A 297 -45.98 -12.40 -10.82
N LYS A 298 -44.97 -11.73 -11.39
CA LYS A 298 -45.06 -10.31 -11.73
C LYS A 298 -46.02 -10.01 -12.89
N ILE A 299 -46.05 -10.87 -13.90
CA ILE A 299 -46.97 -10.74 -15.04
C ILE A 299 -48.41 -10.91 -14.55
N ALA A 300 -48.68 -11.98 -13.79
CA ALA A 300 -50.01 -12.25 -13.24
C ALA A 300 -50.50 -11.12 -12.32
N ALA A 301 -49.64 -10.61 -11.41
CA ALA A 301 -49.99 -9.50 -10.53
C ALA A 301 -50.28 -8.20 -11.32
N PHE A 302 -49.57 -7.97 -12.42
CA PHE A 302 -49.82 -6.82 -13.29
C PHE A 302 -51.17 -6.94 -14.00
N GLU A 303 -51.45 -8.11 -14.60
CA GLU A 303 -52.74 -8.38 -15.25
C GLU A 303 -53.92 -8.23 -14.28
N GLN A 304 -53.78 -8.72 -13.05
CA GLN A 304 -54.80 -8.54 -12.00
C GLN A 304 -55.01 -7.09 -11.59
N SER A 305 -53.98 -6.24 -11.63
CA SER A 305 -54.10 -4.81 -11.28
C SER A 305 -54.78 -3.96 -12.36
N GLN A 306 -54.94 -4.50 -13.57
CA GLN A 306 -55.60 -3.83 -14.70
C GLN A 306 -57.10 -4.16 -14.79
N GLN A 307 -57.56 -5.18 -14.04
CA GLN A 307 -58.96 -5.54 -13.88
C GLN A 307 -59.60 -4.76 -12.73
#